data_AF-A0A660U5U6-F1
#
_entry.id   AF-A0A660U5U6-F1
#
_cell.length_a   1.000
_cell.length_b   1.000
_cell.length_c   1.000
_cell.angle_alpha   90.00
_cell.angle_beta   90.00
_cell.angle_gamma   90.00
#
_symmetry.space_group_name_H-M   'P 1'
#
loop_
_entity.id
_entity.type
_entity.pdbx_description
1 polymer ?
#
loop_
_entity_poly.entity_id
_entity_poly.type
_entity_poly.pdbx_seq_one_letter_code
_entity_poly.pdbx_strand_id
1 'polypeptide(L)'
;ELAKRAIRWAGLLGVEWVVFHPGTLPFGEDESEIEEVRRRNVEGFRELCAEAEKHGVGIAVENTSDGNVPGRRAFGSTPTELAWLINELGYERVGVCWDTGHANLQRLDQYRSIKFLGRLLVATHIADNDGSGDQHLLPYEGNVKWDDVLRALREIGYKGLFNLEVGGAVHKIPLPIRKAKIRYAFELLDYMLGNRKG
;
A
#
# COMPACT_ATOMS: atom_id res chain seq x y z
N GLU A 1 -12.92 3.08 16.95
CA GLU A 1 -14.32 2.70 16.64
C GLU A 1 -14.72 2.77 15.18
N LEU A 2 -14.31 3.78 14.40
CA LEU A 2 -14.58 3.81 12.95
C LEU A 2 -13.92 2.64 12.18
N ALA A 3 -12.66 2.31 12.49
CA ALA A 3 -11.94 1.20 11.85
C ALA A 3 -12.63 -0.16 12.08
N LYS A 4 -12.99 -0.48 13.33
CA LYS A 4 -13.74 -1.69 13.69
C LYS A 4 -15.09 -1.76 12.95
N ARG A 5 -15.77 -0.62 12.80
CA ARG A 5 -17.00 -0.55 12.00
C ARG A 5 -16.74 -0.83 10.51
N ALA A 6 -15.67 -0.30 9.92
CA ALA A 6 -15.31 -0.57 8.53
C ALA A 6 -15.02 -2.06 8.29
N ILE A 7 -14.30 -2.71 9.22
CA ILE A 7 -14.03 -4.15 9.20
C ILE A 7 -15.34 -4.95 9.22
N ARG A 8 -16.31 -4.59 10.07
CA ARG A 8 -17.63 -5.23 10.09
C ARG A 8 -18.35 -5.15 8.75
N TRP A 9 -18.37 -3.97 8.13
CA TRP A 9 -18.97 -3.81 6.81
C TRP A 9 -18.23 -4.60 5.74
N ALA A 10 -16.91 -4.63 5.79
CA ALA A 10 -16.09 -5.41 4.88
C ALA A 10 -16.45 -6.91 4.94
N GLY A 11 -16.60 -7.46 6.16
CA GLY A 11 -17.03 -8.85 6.34
C GLY A 11 -18.42 -9.12 5.77
N LEU A 12 -19.39 -8.22 6.00
CA LEU A 12 -20.74 -8.32 5.43
C LEU A 12 -20.74 -8.28 3.88
N LEU A 13 -19.78 -7.58 3.29
CA LEU A 13 -19.63 -7.45 1.83
C LEU A 13 -18.75 -8.55 1.21
N GLY A 14 -18.20 -9.47 2.01
CA GLY A 14 -17.31 -10.52 1.54
C GLY A 14 -15.94 -10.02 1.09
N VAL A 15 -15.49 -8.87 1.60
CA VAL A 15 -14.17 -8.31 1.31
C VAL A 15 -13.09 -9.15 2.00
N GLU A 16 -12.06 -9.54 1.24
CA GLU A 16 -10.97 -10.38 1.76
C GLU A 16 -9.97 -9.60 2.61
N TRP A 17 -9.61 -8.38 2.20
CA TRP A 17 -8.57 -7.56 2.83
C TRP A 17 -9.05 -6.12 3.05
N VAL A 18 -8.83 -5.59 4.26
CA VAL A 18 -8.97 -4.16 4.56
C VAL A 18 -7.60 -3.56 4.82
N VAL A 19 -7.34 -2.41 4.20
CA VAL A 19 -6.03 -1.75 4.23
C VAL A 19 -6.04 -0.62 5.27
N PHE A 20 -4.97 -0.52 6.06
CA PHE A 20 -4.73 0.58 6.99
C PHE A 20 -3.27 1.02 6.95
N HIS A 21 -3.02 2.33 7.01
CA HIS A 21 -1.70 2.83 7.33
C HIS A 21 -1.34 2.55 8.79
N PRO A 22 -0.07 2.29 9.10
CA PRO A 22 0.40 2.31 10.46
C PRO A 22 0.41 3.73 11.03
N GLY A 23 0.30 3.83 12.36
CA GLY A 23 0.45 5.08 13.07
C GLY A 23 1.89 5.57 13.03
N THR A 24 2.08 6.88 12.90
CA THR A 24 3.39 7.51 12.94
C THR A 24 3.42 8.70 13.88
N LEU A 25 4.59 8.95 14.49
CA LEU A 25 4.88 10.22 15.14
C LEU A 25 5.59 11.17 14.14
N PRO A 26 5.43 12.49 14.30
CA PRO A 26 5.97 13.47 13.34
C PRO A 26 7.50 13.63 13.38
N PHE A 27 8.15 13.23 14.48
CA PHE A 27 9.59 13.26 14.68
C PHE A 27 9.97 11.94 15.38
N GLY A 28 11.09 11.33 14.97
CA GLY A 28 11.42 9.96 15.38
C GLY A 28 12.88 9.64 15.12
N GLU A 29 13.77 10.46 15.69
CA GLU A 29 15.20 10.16 15.74
C GLU A 29 15.62 9.60 17.11
N ASP A 30 14.80 9.78 18.16
CA ASP A 30 15.05 9.18 19.47
C ASP A 30 14.58 7.71 19.49
N GLU A 31 15.44 6.83 20.00
CA GLU A 31 15.16 5.41 20.19
C GLU A 31 13.90 5.19 21.04
N SER A 32 13.67 6.05 22.03
CA SER A 32 12.48 5.98 22.89
C SER A 32 11.17 6.26 22.12
N GLU A 33 11.19 7.19 21.17
CA GLU A 33 10.06 7.53 20.31
C GLU A 33 9.79 6.41 19.30
N ILE A 34 10.85 5.84 18.71
CA ILE A 34 10.74 4.69 17.80
C ILE A 34 10.07 3.51 18.49
N GLU A 35 10.50 3.20 19.72
CA GLU A 35 9.92 2.10 20.51
C GLU A 35 8.46 2.39 20.90
N GLU A 36 8.14 3.64 21.24
CA GLU A 36 6.75 4.02 21.50
C GLU A 36 5.85 3.84 20.26
N VAL A 37 6.32 4.24 19.07
CA VAL A 37 5.58 4.04 17.81
C VAL A 37 5.38 2.56 17.52
N ARG A 38 6.42 1.75 17.70
CA ARG A 38 6.35 0.29 17.55
C ARG A 38 5.30 -0.31 18.49
N ARG A 39 5.39 -0.03 19.78
CA ARG A 39 4.45 -0.51 20.79
C ARG A 39 3.01 -0.13 20.46
N ARG A 40 2.76 1.15 20.13
CA ARG A 40 1.41 1.64 19.78
C ARG A 40 0.86 0.99 18.52
N ASN A 41 1.68 0.77 17.50
CA ASN A 41 1.26 0.07 16.29
C ASN A 41 0.88 -1.38 16.59
N VAL A 42 1.71 -2.09 17.35
CA VAL A 42 1.43 -3.47 17.74
C VAL A 42 0.11 -3.55 18.53
N GLU A 43 -0.09 -2.70 19.53
CA GLU A 43 -1.34 -2.65 20.31
C GLU A 43 -2.55 -2.36 19.43
N GLY A 44 -2.49 -1.31 18.61
CA GLY A 44 -3.58 -0.89 17.73
C GLY A 44 -3.95 -1.97 16.70
N PHE A 45 -2.95 -2.55 16.03
CA PHE A 45 -3.21 -3.59 15.02
C PHE A 45 -3.65 -4.92 15.64
N ARG A 46 -3.22 -5.28 16.87
CA ARG A 46 -3.77 -6.46 17.57
C ARG A 46 -5.27 -6.30 17.79
N GLU A 47 -5.73 -5.10 18.17
CA GLU A 47 -7.17 -4.85 18.28
C GLU A 47 -7.91 -4.93 16.94
N LEU A 48 -7.30 -4.46 15.85
CA LEU A 48 -7.90 -4.52 14.52
C LEU A 48 -7.95 -5.96 13.99
N CYS A 49 -6.87 -6.73 14.15
CA CYS A 49 -6.80 -8.13 13.73
C CYS A 49 -7.81 -8.99 14.51
N ALA A 50 -7.89 -8.81 15.84
CA ALA A 50 -8.87 -9.52 16.66
C ALA A 50 -10.32 -9.19 16.28
N GLU A 51 -10.62 -7.98 15.80
CA GLU A 51 -11.94 -7.68 15.24
C GLU A 51 -12.12 -8.31 13.86
N ALA A 52 -11.10 -8.23 12.99
CA ALA A 52 -11.16 -8.74 11.61
C ALA A 52 -11.38 -10.26 11.54
N GLU A 53 -10.76 -11.03 12.43
CA GLU A 53 -10.95 -12.48 12.54
C GLU A 53 -12.42 -12.85 12.79
N LYS A 54 -13.16 -12.09 13.60
CA LYS A 54 -14.58 -12.36 13.88
C LYS A 54 -15.45 -12.27 12.63
N HIS A 55 -14.99 -11.54 11.63
CA HIS A 55 -15.72 -11.28 10.39
C HIS A 55 -15.07 -11.95 9.17
N GLY A 56 -14.04 -12.78 9.36
CA GLY A 56 -13.34 -13.49 8.29
C GLY A 56 -12.50 -12.59 7.36
N VAL A 57 -12.19 -11.37 7.79
CA VAL A 57 -11.48 -10.35 7.01
C VAL A 57 -10.00 -10.36 7.39
N GLY A 58 -9.10 -10.16 6.42
CA GLY A 58 -7.68 -9.93 6.65
C GLY A 58 -7.33 -8.44 6.75
N ILE A 59 -6.23 -8.14 7.43
CA ILE A 59 -5.70 -6.77 7.53
C ILE A 59 -4.43 -6.65 6.69
N ALA A 60 -4.38 -5.66 5.81
CA ALA A 60 -3.17 -5.29 5.06
C ALA A 60 -2.60 -3.96 5.60
N VAL A 61 -1.35 -3.97 6.06
CA VAL A 61 -0.65 -2.76 6.50
C VAL A 61 0.03 -2.12 5.30
N GLU A 62 -0.34 -0.88 5.00
CA GLU A 62 0.21 -0.16 3.85
C GLU A 62 1.53 0.54 4.17
N ASN A 63 2.51 0.45 3.27
CA ASN A 63 3.74 1.22 3.41
C ASN A 63 3.46 2.73 3.35
N THR A 64 4.23 3.50 4.11
CA THR A 64 4.16 4.97 4.15
C THR A 64 5.41 5.59 3.53
N SER A 65 5.56 6.91 3.62
CA SER A 65 6.80 7.60 3.27
C SER A 65 7.11 8.75 4.22
N ASP A 66 8.39 9.09 4.36
CA ASP A 66 8.85 10.31 5.02
C ASP A 66 8.42 11.56 4.24
N GLY A 67 8.09 11.37 2.96
CA GLY A 67 7.84 12.44 2.00
C GLY A 67 9.07 13.33 1.82
N ASN A 68 8.84 14.55 1.33
CA ASN A 68 9.89 15.57 1.19
C ASN A 68 9.91 16.54 2.38
N VAL A 69 9.77 16.01 3.60
CA VAL A 69 9.77 16.80 4.84
C VAL A 69 11.06 16.51 5.61
N PRO A 70 12.00 17.48 5.71
CA PRO A 70 13.24 17.29 6.46
C PRO A 70 12.99 16.89 7.92
N GLY A 71 13.70 15.86 8.40
CA GLY A 71 13.59 15.37 9.79
C GLY A 71 12.33 14.57 10.10
N ARG A 72 11.45 14.33 9.13
CA ARG A 72 10.29 13.46 9.31
C ARG A 72 10.69 11.99 9.16
N ARG A 73 10.18 11.14 10.05
CA ARG A 73 10.32 9.68 9.97
C ARG A 73 8.97 8.99 10.15
N ALA A 74 8.44 8.41 9.07
CA ALA A 74 7.18 7.70 9.03
C ALA A 74 7.33 6.19 9.26
N PHE A 75 6.80 5.66 10.36
CA PHE A 75 6.84 4.21 10.59
C PHE A 75 6.16 3.44 9.44
N GLY A 76 6.75 2.30 9.07
CA GLY A 76 6.25 1.46 7.97
C GLY A 76 6.64 1.97 6.59
N SER A 77 7.54 2.94 6.48
CA SER A 77 8.06 3.36 5.17
C SER A 77 9.07 2.38 4.58
N THR A 78 9.58 1.41 5.36
CA THR A 78 10.53 0.41 4.88
C THR A 78 9.91 -0.98 4.86
N PRO A 79 10.30 -1.85 3.91
CA PRO A 79 9.78 -3.23 3.86
C PRO A 79 10.15 -4.04 5.10
N THR A 80 11.27 -3.71 5.77
CA THR A 80 11.71 -4.38 6.99
C THR A 80 10.85 -4.05 8.20
N GLU A 81 10.39 -2.80 8.35
CA GLU A 81 9.47 -2.43 9.44
C GLU A 81 8.09 -3.04 9.25
N LEU A 82 7.61 -3.11 8.01
CA LEU A 82 6.36 -3.77 7.68
C LEU A 82 6.47 -5.26 8.03
N ALA A 83 7.49 -5.95 7.52
CA ALA A 83 7.70 -7.36 7.84
C ALA A 83 7.85 -7.62 9.34
N TRP A 84 8.56 -6.74 10.06
CA TRP A 84 8.66 -6.80 11.52
C TRP A 84 7.29 -6.71 12.18
N LEU A 85 6.46 -5.73 11.81
CA LEU A 85 5.14 -5.55 12.40
C LEU A 85 4.24 -6.76 12.12
N ILE A 86 4.22 -7.26 10.88
CA ILE A 86 3.42 -8.44 10.51
C ILE A 86 3.81 -9.66 11.35
N ASN A 87 5.12 -9.90 11.53
CA ASN A 87 5.61 -11.00 12.35
C ASN A 87 5.28 -10.83 13.84
N GLU A 88 5.39 -9.62 14.38
CA GLU A 88 5.10 -9.30 15.78
C GLU A 88 3.59 -9.42 16.12
N LEU A 89 2.72 -9.19 15.14
CA LEU A 89 1.28 -9.38 15.30
C LEU A 89 0.90 -10.86 15.44
N GLY A 90 1.55 -11.76 14.68
CA GLY A 90 1.37 -13.20 14.81
C GLY A 90 -0.01 -13.74 14.35
N TYR A 91 -0.75 -12.97 13.56
CA TYR A 91 -2.04 -13.40 12.99
C TYR A 91 -1.86 -14.07 11.62
N GLU A 92 -2.71 -15.05 11.28
CA GLU A 92 -2.62 -15.73 9.98
C GLU A 92 -3.08 -14.84 8.82
N ARG A 93 -4.07 -13.97 9.05
CA ARG A 93 -4.67 -13.07 8.05
C ARG A 93 -4.21 -11.64 8.22
N VAL A 94 -2.91 -11.44 8.36
CA VAL A 94 -2.29 -10.11 8.31
C VAL A 94 -1.18 -10.10 7.25
N GLY A 95 -1.10 -9.02 6.48
CA GLY A 95 -0.12 -8.87 5.42
C GLY A 95 0.19 -7.42 5.11
N VAL A 96 0.89 -7.19 4.00
CA VAL A 96 1.32 -5.87 3.54
C VAL A 96 0.53 -5.45 2.31
N CYS A 97 0.08 -4.20 2.31
CA CYS A 97 -0.31 -3.49 1.10
C CYS A 97 0.91 -2.73 0.59
N TRP A 98 1.31 -2.96 -0.65
CA TRP A 98 2.40 -2.21 -1.27
C TRP A 98 1.86 -1.10 -2.17
N ASP A 99 1.97 0.14 -1.70
CA ASP A 99 1.78 1.36 -2.46
C ASP A 99 3.06 1.76 -3.21
N THR A 100 2.98 1.76 -4.54
CA THR A 100 4.11 2.07 -5.42
C THR A 100 4.51 3.53 -5.40
N GLY A 101 3.58 4.43 -5.10
CA GLY A 101 3.79 5.86 -4.99
C GLY A 101 4.57 6.22 -3.72
N HIS A 102 4.11 5.74 -2.56
CA HIS A 102 4.82 5.89 -1.29
C HIS A 102 6.24 5.31 -1.37
N ALA A 103 6.40 4.13 -1.96
CA ALA A 103 7.71 3.51 -2.13
C ALA A 103 8.65 4.34 -3.02
N ASN A 104 8.10 5.01 -4.03
CA ASN A 104 8.87 5.91 -4.91
C ASN A 104 9.30 7.19 -4.19
N LEU A 105 8.40 7.78 -3.39
CA LEU A 105 8.73 8.94 -2.55
C LEU A 105 9.78 8.62 -1.51
N GLN A 106 9.73 7.41 -0.95
CA GLN A 106 10.74 6.89 -0.04
C GLN A 106 12.04 6.48 -0.76
N ARG A 107 12.09 6.57 -2.10
CA ARG A 107 13.25 6.25 -2.95
C ARG A 107 13.74 4.82 -2.78
N LEU A 108 12.82 3.88 -2.57
CA LEU A 108 13.15 2.48 -2.38
C LEU A 108 13.45 1.78 -3.71
N ASP A 109 14.35 0.79 -3.65
CA ASP A 109 14.45 -0.22 -4.70
C ASP A 109 13.20 -1.11 -4.61
N GLN A 110 12.18 -0.78 -5.41
CA GLN A 110 10.90 -1.48 -5.36
C GLN A 110 11.01 -2.95 -5.78
N TYR A 111 11.90 -3.29 -6.72
CA TYR A 111 12.12 -4.68 -7.10
C TYR A 111 12.60 -5.49 -5.90
N ARG A 112 13.65 -5.03 -5.21
CA ARG A 112 14.18 -5.72 -4.01
C ARG A 112 13.17 -5.74 -2.87
N SER A 113 12.43 -4.64 -2.68
CA SER A 113 11.45 -4.51 -1.59
C SER A 113 10.29 -5.49 -1.76
N ILE A 114 9.71 -5.57 -2.96
CA ILE A 114 8.63 -6.52 -3.29
C ILE A 114 9.14 -7.97 -3.18
N LYS A 115 10.34 -8.26 -3.68
CA LYS A 115 10.96 -9.59 -3.55
C LYS A 115 11.19 -9.99 -2.10
N PHE A 116 11.60 -9.04 -1.26
CA PHE A 116 11.79 -9.27 0.18
C PHE A 116 10.47 -9.57 0.88
N LEU A 117 9.42 -8.77 0.61
CA LEU A 117 8.11 -8.99 1.21
C LEU A 117 7.50 -10.33 0.78
N GLY A 118 7.66 -10.72 -0.50
CA GLY A 118 7.27 -12.02 -1.00
C GLY A 118 5.81 -12.36 -0.65
N ARG A 119 5.62 -13.43 0.12
CA ARG A 119 4.29 -13.90 0.52
C ARG A 119 3.56 -12.98 1.52
N LEU A 120 4.28 -12.05 2.16
CA LEU A 120 3.66 -11.06 3.04
C LEU A 120 2.87 -10.02 2.24
N LEU A 121 3.16 -9.83 0.95
CA LEU A 121 2.45 -8.87 0.10
C LEU A 121 1.11 -9.47 -0.37
N VAL A 122 0.02 -8.91 0.15
CA VAL A 122 -1.36 -9.40 -0.09
C VAL A 122 -2.19 -8.40 -0.88
N ALA A 123 -1.89 -7.10 -0.77
CA ALA A 123 -2.56 -6.03 -1.50
C ALA A 123 -1.54 -5.11 -2.19
N THR A 124 -1.99 -4.39 -3.21
CA THR A 124 -1.21 -3.31 -3.83
C THR A 124 -2.07 -2.07 -3.94
N HIS A 125 -1.47 -0.90 -3.83
CA HIS A 125 -1.99 0.35 -4.36
C HIS A 125 -1.07 0.80 -5.48
N ILE A 126 -1.65 1.00 -6.65
CA ILE A 126 -0.93 1.26 -7.89
C ILE A 126 -1.16 2.72 -8.25
N ALA A 127 -0.09 3.49 -8.10
CA ALA A 127 -0.04 4.91 -8.40
C ALA A 127 1.37 5.31 -8.82
N ASP A 128 1.48 6.37 -9.60
CA ASP A 128 2.76 6.97 -10.00
C ASP A 128 2.92 8.37 -9.39
N ASN A 129 4.16 8.82 -9.29
CA ASN A 129 4.53 10.17 -8.91
C ASN A 129 5.92 10.52 -9.47
N ASP A 130 6.27 11.79 -9.48
CA ASP A 130 7.59 12.25 -9.94
C ASP A 130 8.63 12.37 -8.81
N GLY A 131 8.28 11.91 -7.60
CA GLY A 131 9.10 12.00 -6.40
C GLY A 131 9.03 13.36 -5.68
N SER A 132 8.33 14.37 -6.21
CA SER A 132 8.15 15.67 -5.53
C SER A 132 7.01 15.66 -4.51
N GLY A 133 6.06 14.73 -4.64
CA GLY A 133 4.97 14.53 -3.70
C GLY A 133 4.12 13.34 -4.06
N ASP A 134 3.08 13.08 -3.28
CA ASP A 134 2.20 11.94 -3.53
C ASP A 134 1.06 12.32 -4.48
N GLN A 135 1.37 12.38 -5.78
CA GLN A 135 0.44 12.92 -6.77
C GLN A 135 -0.66 11.95 -7.18
N HIS A 136 -0.56 10.65 -6.89
CA HIS A 136 -1.50 9.63 -7.35
C HIS A 136 -1.80 9.72 -8.87
N LEU A 137 -0.75 9.79 -9.68
CA LEU A 137 -0.84 9.80 -11.15
C LEU A 137 -1.13 8.39 -11.68
N LEU A 138 -1.53 8.30 -12.96
CA LEU A 138 -1.57 6.99 -13.62
C LEU A 138 -0.14 6.46 -13.83
N PRO A 139 0.03 5.12 -13.90
CA PRO A 139 1.30 4.52 -14.28
C PRO A 139 1.90 5.17 -15.55
N TYR A 140 3.22 5.35 -15.57
CA TYR A 140 4.01 5.98 -16.62
C TYR A 140 3.79 7.49 -16.82
N GLU A 141 3.03 8.16 -15.94
CA GLU A 141 2.95 9.63 -15.89
C GLU A 141 3.96 10.25 -14.89
N GLY A 142 4.64 9.42 -14.09
CA GLY A 142 5.68 9.82 -13.15
C GLY A 142 7.04 9.19 -13.46
N ASN A 143 7.78 8.80 -12.42
CA ASN A 143 9.10 8.18 -12.56
C ASN A 143 9.26 6.84 -11.81
N VAL A 144 8.16 6.21 -11.41
CA VAL A 144 8.18 4.82 -10.93
C VAL A 144 8.77 3.90 -12.01
N LYS A 145 9.71 3.04 -11.63
CA LYS A 145 10.30 2.01 -12.50
C LYS A 145 9.34 0.83 -12.66
N TRP A 146 8.33 0.98 -13.51
CA TRP A 146 7.25 -0.02 -13.66
C TRP A 146 7.73 -1.40 -14.09
N ASP A 147 8.75 -1.49 -14.94
CA ASP A 147 9.31 -2.80 -15.36
C ASP A 147 9.85 -3.58 -14.16
N ASP A 148 10.48 -2.88 -13.20
CA ASP A 148 10.99 -3.46 -11.97
C ASP A 148 9.87 -3.94 -11.05
N VAL A 149 8.84 -3.11 -10.85
CA VAL A 149 7.65 -3.45 -10.04
C VAL A 149 6.93 -4.67 -10.62
N LEU A 150 6.57 -4.62 -11.90
CA LEU A 150 5.82 -5.67 -12.59
C LEU A 150 6.62 -6.98 -12.64
N ARG A 151 7.94 -6.91 -12.87
CA ARG A 151 8.82 -8.08 -12.81
C ARG A 151 8.83 -8.69 -11.41
N ALA A 152 9.01 -7.90 -10.36
CA ALA A 152 9.04 -8.40 -8.99
C ALA A 152 7.72 -9.08 -8.60
N LEU A 153 6.56 -8.46 -8.90
CA LEU A 153 5.24 -9.02 -8.63
C LEU A 153 5.03 -10.37 -9.35
N ARG A 154 5.45 -10.49 -10.62
CA ARG A 154 5.41 -11.76 -11.35
C ARG A 154 6.29 -12.82 -10.71
N GLU A 155 7.52 -12.47 -10.33
CA GLU A 155 8.48 -13.42 -9.78
C GLU A 155 8.12 -13.92 -8.37
N ILE A 156 7.46 -13.10 -7.54
CA ILE A 156 6.90 -13.57 -6.26
C ILE A 156 5.59 -14.34 -6.44
N GLY A 157 5.06 -14.39 -7.67
CA GLY A 157 3.81 -15.07 -7.99
C GLY A 157 2.58 -14.38 -7.40
N TYR A 158 2.60 -13.04 -7.25
CA TYR A 158 1.50 -12.28 -6.68
C TYR A 158 0.17 -12.56 -7.41
N LYS A 159 -0.90 -12.81 -6.64
CA LYS A 159 -2.24 -13.15 -7.15
C LYS A 159 -3.34 -12.19 -6.71
N GLY A 160 -3.01 -11.21 -5.87
CA GLY A 160 -3.99 -10.22 -5.43
C GLY A 160 -4.31 -9.21 -6.54
N LEU A 161 -5.19 -8.27 -6.20
CA LEU A 161 -5.63 -7.24 -7.13
C LEU A 161 -4.48 -6.26 -7.44
N PHE A 162 -4.36 -5.90 -8.72
CA PHE A 162 -3.56 -4.77 -9.18
C PHE A 162 -4.41 -3.50 -9.06
N ASN A 163 -4.57 -2.98 -7.85
CA ASN A 163 -5.59 -1.98 -7.51
C ASN A 163 -5.08 -0.56 -7.75
N LEU A 164 -5.72 0.17 -8.67
CA LEU A 164 -5.35 1.55 -8.99
C LEU A 164 -5.83 2.54 -7.91
N GLU A 165 -4.89 3.28 -7.33
CA GLU A 165 -5.18 4.39 -6.41
C GLU A 165 -4.79 5.73 -7.06
N VAL A 166 -5.53 6.11 -8.10
CA VAL A 166 -5.15 7.20 -9.01
C VAL A 166 -6.07 8.42 -8.88
N GLY A 167 -6.46 8.73 -7.64
CA GLY A 167 -7.36 9.82 -7.32
C GLY A 167 -6.87 11.18 -7.85
N GLY A 168 -5.55 11.40 -7.83
CA GLY A 168 -4.94 12.63 -8.36
C GLY A 168 -5.11 12.80 -9.86
N ALA A 169 -5.07 11.71 -10.63
CA ALA A 169 -5.30 11.73 -12.08
C ALA A 169 -6.78 11.87 -12.48
N VAL A 170 -7.74 11.55 -11.59
CA VAL A 170 -9.16 11.41 -11.96
C VAL A 170 -10.08 12.43 -11.27
N HIS A 171 -9.85 12.77 -10.00
CA HIS A 171 -10.82 13.51 -9.20
C HIS A 171 -11.03 14.96 -9.66
N LYS A 172 -9.99 15.61 -10.22
CA LYS A 172 -10.08 16.99 -10.71
C LYS A 172 -10.73 17.12 -12.10
N ILE A 173 -10.91 16.01 -12.80
CA ILE A 173 -11.52 15.97 -14.13
C ILE A 173 -13.05 16.18 -14.01
N PRO A 174 -13.72 16.97 -14.87
CA PRO A 174 -15.18 17.06 -14.88
C PRO A 174 -15.86 15.71 -15.13
N LEU A 175 -16.94 15.40 -14.40
CA LEU A 175 -17.69 14.13 -14.50
C LEU A 175 -17.99 13.69 -15.96
N PRO A 176 -18.46 14.57 -16.87
CA PRO A 176 -18.79 14.15 -18.24
C PRO A 176 -17.63 13.53 -19.03
N ILE A 177 -16.38 13.88 -18.69
CA ILE A 177 -15.20 13.39 -19.42
C ILE A 177 -14.37 12.36 -18.63
N ARG A 178 -14.66 12.13 -17.34
CA ARG A 178 -13.94 11.11 -16.52
C ARG A 178 -13.97 9.72 -17.14
N LYS A 179 -15.08 9.35 -17.79
CA LYS A 179 -15.21 8.04 -18.45
C LYS A 179 -14.14 7.82 -19.52
N ALA A 180 -13.68 8.87 -20.21
CA ALA A 180 -12.60 8.76 -21.19
C ALA A 180 -11.27 8.43 -20.51
N LYS A 181 -10.94 9.08 -19.39
CA LYS A 181 -9.71 8.81 -18.62
C LYS A 181 -9.73 7.40 -18.01
N ILE A 182 -10.88 6.93 -17.52
CA ILE A 182 -11.04 5.56 -17.01
C ILE A 182 -10.82 4.52 -18.13
N ARG A 183 -11.31 4.77 -19.36
CA ARG A 183 -11.02 3.89 -20.50
C ARG A 183 -9.53 3.83 -20.82
N TYR A 184 -8.86 4.99 -20.84
CA TYR A 184 -7.40 5.03 -21.01
C TYR A 184 -6.68 4.23 -19.92
N ALA A 185 -7.06 4.40 -18.64
CA ALA A 185 -6.47 3.65 -17.54
C ALA A 185 -6.68 2.13 -17.70
N PHE A 186 -7.85 1.70 -18.17
CA PHE A 186 -8.13 0.29 -18.45
C PHE A 186 -7.22 -0.27 -19.55
N GLU A 187 -7.07 0.44 -20.67
CA GLU A 187 -6.17 0.02 -21.77
C GLU A 187 -4.71 -0.03 -21.31
N LEU A 188 -4.31 0.91 -20.46
CA LEU A 188 -2.98 0.93 -19.87
C LEU A 188 -2.73 -0.29 -18.97
N LEU A 189 -3.69 -0.63 -18.10
CA LEU A 189 -3.59 -1.82 -17.25
C LEU A 189 -3.51 -3.11 -18.07
N ASP A 190 -4.32 -3.23 -19.14
CA ASP A 190 -4.28 -4.37 -20.05
C ASP A 190 -2.90 -4.57 -20.66
N TYR A 191 -2.22 -3.47 -21.02
CA TYR A 191 -0.84 -3.50 -21.50
C TYR A 191 0.13 -3.94 -20.40
N MET A 192 0.07 -3.31 -19.22
CA MET A 192 0.98 -3.63 -18.10
C MET A 192 0.91 -5.08 -17.65
N LEU A 193 -0.30 -5.64 -17.62
CA LEU A 193 -0.55 -7.02 -17.20
C LEU A 193 -0.29 -8.04 -18.32
N GLY A 194 0.04 -7.60 -19.54
CA GLY A 194 0.30 -8.47 -20.68
C GLY A 194 -0.95 -9.15 -21.24
N ASN A 195 -2.14 -8.60 -20.97
CA ASN A 195 -3.41 -9.13 -21.48
C ASN A 195 -3.60 -8.82 -22.97
N ARG A 196 -2.95 -7.76 -23.47
CA ARG A 196 -2.81 -7.49 -24.91
C ARG A 196 -1.46 -7.98 -25.39
N LYS A 197 -1.47 -8.97 -26.29
CA LYS A 197 -0.35 -9.23 -27.18
C LYS A 197 -0.38 -8.18 -28.28
N GLY A 198 0.74 -7.49 -28.50
CA GLY A 198 0.95 -6.67 -29.70
C GLY A 198 0.90 -7.49 -30.97
#